data_AF-A0A195EJ84-F1
#
_entry.id   AF-A0A195EJ84-F1
#
_cell.length_a   1.000
_cell.length_b   1.000
_cell.length_c   1.000
_cell.angle_alpha   90.00
_cell.angle_beta   90.00
_cell.angle_gamma   90.00
#
_symmetry.space_group_name_H-M   'P 1'
#
loop_
_entity.id
_entity.type
_entity.pdbx_description
1 polymer ?
#
loop_
_entity_poly.entity_id
_entity_poly.type
_entity_poly.pdbx_seq_one_letter_code
_entity_poly.pdbx_strand_id
1 'polypeptide(L)'
;MGLSSVDPYSYAIPDIAKVVHTHLDLFVDFNGTVLRGEAILFIEMIKLGYHQIVNIFENSISVTDCKSGQNLEYFINKNSANDGSQFIIHLPLYYRRNFTEYKYKYRKIPRVQRM
;
A
#
# COMPACT_ATOMS: atom_id res chain seq x y z
N MET A 1 24.25 21.30 -3.33
CA MET A 1 23.97 20.37 -2.21
C MET A 1 22.47 20.46 -1.93
N GLY A 2 21.67 19.57 -2.53
CA GLY A 2 20.23 19.51 -2.29
C GLY A 2 19.93 18.16 -1.65
N LEU A 3 19.73 18.13 -0.33
CA LEU A 3 19.26 16.93 0.36
C LEU A 3 17.86 16.65 -0.18
N SER A 4 17.71 15.66 -1.05
CA SER A 4 16.41 15.06 -1.30
C SER A 4 15.91 14.56 0.06
N SER A 5 14.80 15.10 0.56
CA SER A 5 14.20 14.76 1.84
C SER A 5 13.59 13.36 1.78
N VAL A 6 14.44 12.33 1.64
CA VAL A 6 14.04 10.94 1.76
C VAL A 6 13.88 10.67 3.24
N ASP A 7 12.64 10.45 3.68
CA ASP A 7 12.34 10.03 5.05
C ASP A 7 13.01 8.67 5.30
N PRO A 8 13.99 8.57 6.22
CA PRO A 8 14.73 7.33 6.45
C PRO A 8 13.86 6.21 7.04
N TYR A 9 12.64 6.53 7.49
CA TYR A 9 11.68 5.58 8.05
C TYR A 9 10.57 5.22 7.06
N SER A 10 10.66 5.64 5.80
CA SER A 10 9.66 5.37 4.78
C SER A 10 10.28 4.75 3.53
N TYR A 11 9.71 3.65 3.05
CA TYR A 11 10.02 3.14 1.72
C TYR A 11 9.25 3.88 0.61
N ALA A 12 8.29 4.75 0.96
CA ALA A 12 7.52 5.49 -0.02
C ALA A 12 8.34 6.62 -0.64
N ILE A 13 8.18 6.81 -1.95
CA ILE A 13 8.91 7.83 -2.70
C ILE A 13 7.90 8.90 -3.16
N PRO A 14 7.69 9.96 -2.37
CA PRO A 14 6.68 10.99 -2.65
C PRO A 14 6.98 11.80 -3.93
N ASP A 15 8.23 11.78 -4.41
CA ASP A 15 8.62 12.41 -5.67
C ASP A 15 8.16 11.65 -6.92
N ILE A 16 7.70 10.42 -6.76
CA ILE A 16 7.21 9.56 -7.85
C ILE A 16 5.68 9.55 -7.86
N ALA A 17 5.07 9.34 -6.70
CA ALA A 17 3.63 9.21 -6.55
C ALA A 17 3.19 9.75 -5.19
N LYS A 18 2.05 10.43 -5.16
CA LYS A 18 1.47 10.97 -3.93
C LYS A 18 0.05 10.46 -3.74
N VAL A 19 -0.27 10.09 -2.52
CA VAL A 19 -1.66 9.84 -2.12
C VAL A 19 -2.32 11.20 -1.95
N VAL A 20 -3.38 11.46 -2.72
CA VAL A 20 -4.15 12.72 -2.67
C VAL A 20 -5.47 12.56 -1.94
N HIS A 21 -5.99 11.33 -1.84
CA HIS A 21 -7.16 11.01 -1.06
C HIS A 21 -7.09 9.57 -0.55
N THR A 22 -7.68 9.35 0.61
CA THR A 22 -7.76 8.03 1.25
C THR A 22 -9.19 7.84 1.74
N HIS A 23 -9.84 6.79 1.29
CA HIS A 23 -11.14 6.35 1.79
C HIS A 23 -10.97 5.06 2.58
N LEU A 24 -11.55 5.00 3.77
CA LEU A 24 -11.41 3.88 4.70
C LEU A 24 -12.80 3.36 5.06
N ASP A 25 -13.08 2.11 4.71
CA ASP A 25 -14.28 1.39 5.13
C ASP A 25 -13.85 0.27 6.08
N LEU A 26 -14.06 0.49 7.39
CA LEU A 26 -13.47 -0.33 8.44
C LEU A 26 -14.56 -0.91 9.34
N PHE A 27 -14.40 -2.19 9.67
CA PHE A 27 -15.20 -2.93 10.63
C PHE A 27 -14.33 -3.33 11.82
N VAL A 28 -14.79 -2.99 13.02
CA VAL A 28 -14.13 -3.33 14.28
C VAL A 28 -14.80 -4.56 14.88
N ASP A 29 -14.04 -5.66 14.97
CA ASP A 29 -14.46 -6.89 15.63
C ASP A 29 -13.79 -6.96 17.01
N PHE A 30 -14.50 -6.50 18.04
CA PHE A 30 -14.00 -6.51 19.42
C PHE A 30 -13.79 -7.93 19.95
N ASN A 31 -14.64 -8.88 19.56
CA ASN A 31 -14.52 -10.28 19.99
C ASN A 31 -13.26 -10.93 19.41
N GLY A 32 -13.00 -10.69 18.12
CA GLY A 32 -11.79 -11.16 17.45
C GLY A 32 -10.56 -10.30 17.71
N THR A 33 -10.70 -9.13 18.36
CA THR A 33 -9.66 -8.10 18.50
C THR A 33 -8.99 -7.71 17.18
N VAL A 34 -9.79 -7.67 16.10
CA VAL A 34 -9.30 -7.41 14.74
C VAL A 34 -10.02 -6.26 14.08
N LEU A 35 -9.25 -5.50 13.30
CA LEU A 35 -9.75 -4.54 12.35
C LEU A 35 -9.78 -5.19 10.97
N ARG A 36 -10.92 -5.15 10.29
CA ARG A 36 -11.11 -5.71 8.94
C ARG A 36 -11.72 -4.63 8.07
N GLY A 37 -11.39 -4.60 6.79
CA GLY A 37 -12.05 -3.67 5.90
C GLY A 37 -11.28 -3.43 4.62
N GLU A 38 -11.58 -2.29 4.03
CA GLU A 38 -11.05 -1.86 2.76
C GLU A 38 -10.48 -0.45 2.90
N ALA A 39 -9.35 -0.22 2.27
CA ALA A 39 -8.76 1.11 2.11
C ALA A 39 -8.70 1.39 0.61
N ILE A 40 -9.15 2.54 0.17
CA ILE A 40 -9.04 2.97 -1.22
C ILE A 40 -8.11 4.17 -1.23
N LEU A 41 -6.97 4.04 -1.91
CA LEU A 41 -6.00 5.12 -2.07
C LEU A 41 -6.12 5.69 -3.47
N PHE A 42 -6.23 7.00 -3.52
CA PHE A 42 -6.20 7.78 -4.74
C PHE A 42 -4.80 8.34 -4.90
N ILE A 43 -4.11 7.90 -5.94
CA ILE A 43 -2.70 8.15 -6.14
C ILE A 43 -2.51 8.96 -7.42
N GLU A 44 -1.90 10.11 -7.26
CA GLU A 44 -1.41 10.95 -8.35
C GLU A 44 0.03 10.55 -8.68
N MET A 45 0.26 10.18 -9.94
CA MET A 45 1.60 9.86 -10.46
C MET A 45 2.27 11.16 -10.93
N ILE A 46 3.34 11.56 -10.26
CA ILE A 46 4.09 12.80 -10.55
C ILE A 46 5.10 12.56 -11.66
N LYS A 47 5.73 11.37 -11.67
CA LYS A 47 6.70 10.99 -12.71
C LYS A 47 6.14 9.88 -13.60
N LEU A 48 6.22 10.10 -14.91
CA LEU A 48 5.87 9.11 -15.93
C LEU A 48 6.90 7.99 -15.99
N GLY A 49 6.44 6.76 -16.29
CA GLY A 49 7.31 5.60 -16.51
C GLY A 49 7.65 4.80 -15.25
N TYR A 50 7.11 5.17 -14.08
CA TYR A 50 7.16 4.33 -12.89
C TYR A 50 6.04 3.31 -12.90
N HIS A 51 6.41 2.05 -12.69
CA HIS A 51 5.50 0.90 -12.72
C HIS A 51 5.36 0.26 -11.34
N GLN A 52 5.84 0.94 -10.28
CA GLN A 52 5.92 0.39 -8.94
C GLN A 52 5.60 1.47 -7.90
N ILE A 53 4.79 1.10 -6.91
CA ILE A 53 4.56 1.90 -5.70
C ILE A 53 5.09 1.10 -4.52
N VAL A 54 5.88 1.75 -3.68
CA VAL A 54 6.53 1.13 -2.53
C VAL A 54 5.93 1.67 -1.23
N ASN A 55 5.59 0.80 -0.29
CA ASN A 55 5.02 1.15 1.02
C ASN A 55 5.58 0.24 2.14
N ILE A 56 5.27 0.51 3.41
CA ILE A 56 5.61 -0.32 4.58
C ILE A 56 4.43 -1.21 4.97
N PHE A 57 4.70 -2.45 5.40
CA PHE A 57 3.67 -3.48 5.54
C PHE A 57 3.94 -4.55 6.61
N GLU A 58 2.87 -5.06 7.24
CA GLU A 58 2.94 -6.10 8.28
C GLU A 58 1.94 -7.28 8.15
N ASN A 59 0.90 -7.25 7.30
CA ASN A 59 -0.27 -8.18 7.44
C ASN A 59 -0.68 -8.93 6.15
N SER A 60 -1.94 -9.34 5.97
CA SER A 60 -2.44 -9.97 4.74
C SER A 60 -3.35 -9.00 3.99
N ILE A 61 -2.96 -8.62 2.77
CA ILE A 61 -3.71 -7.72 1.87
C ILE A 61 -3.93 -8.42 0.53
N SER A 62 -5.08 -8.17 -0.09
CA SER A 62 -5.22 -8.27 -1.55
C SER A 62 -5.35 -6.86 -2.12
N VAL A 63 -4.57 -6.55 -3.16
CA VAL A 63 -4.67 -5.28 -3.88
C VAL A 63 -5.47 -5.53 -5.14
N THR A 64 -6.54 -4.77 -5.30
CA THR A 64 -7.33 -4.75 -6.53
C THR A 64 -7.30 -3.36 -7.15
N ASP A 65 -7.30 -3.35 -8.46
CA ASP A 65 -7.51 -2.15 -9.23
C ASP A 65 -8.98 -1.73 -9.17
N CYS A 66 -9.28 -0.48 -8.80
CA CYS A 66 -10.68 -0.01 -8.70
C CYS A 66 -11.40 -0.04 -10.04
N LYS A 67 -10.68 0.23 -11.13
CA LYS A 67 -11.29 0.37 -12.47
C LYS A 67 -11.57 -0.98 -13.12
N SER A 68 -10.59 -1.87 -13.13
CA SER A 68 -10.74 -3.20 -13.75
C SER A 68 -11.30 -4.26 -12.79
N GLY A 69 -11.24 -4.03 -11.49
CA GLY A 69 -11.56 -5.03 -10.47
C GLY A 69 -10.55 -6.18 -10.39
N GLN A 70 -9.48 -6.14 -11.17
CA GLN A 70 -8.47 -7.21 -11.22
C GLN A 70 -7.51 -7.12 -10.04
N ASN A 71 -7.04 -8.28 -9.59
CA ASN A 71 -5.96 -8.35 -8.60
C ASN A 71 -4.68 -7.83 -9.22
N LEU A 72 -4.01 -6.91 -8.54
CA LEU A 72 -2.69 -6.43 -8.93
C LEU A 72 -1.62 -7.35 -8.38
N GLU A 73 -0.57 -7.54 -9.18
CA GLU A 73 0.64 -8.22 -8.73
C GLU A 73 1.37 -7.33 -7.72
N TYR A 74 1.79 -7.93 -6.61
CA TYR A 74 2.56 -7.24 -5.59
C TYR A 74 3.64 -8.16 -5.02
N PHE A 75 4.74 -7.56 -4.59
CA PHE A 75 5.85 -8.22 -3.92
C PHE A 75 6.01 -7.69 -2.51
N ILE A 76 6.26 -8.58 -1.56
CA ILE A 76 6.50 -8.23 -0.15
C ILE A 76 7.92 -8.65 0.19
N ASN A 77 8.80 -7.67 0.35
CA ASN A 77 10.14 -7.88 0.85
C ASN A 77 10.17 -7.70 2.37
N LYS A 78 10.28 -8.82 3.10
CA LYS A 78 10.36 -8.81 4.56
C LYS A 78 11.78 -8.43 4.98
N ASN A 79 12.00 -7.17 5.32
CA ASN A 79 13.23 -6.74 5.98
C ASN A 79 13.17 -7.01 7.49
N SER A 80 14.35 -6.93 8.12
CA SER A 80 14.62 -7.27 9.53
C SER A 80 13.61 -6.73 10.54
N ALA A 81 13.49 -7.47 11.65
CA ALA A 81 12.40 -7.52 12.64
C ALA A 81 11.77 -6.22 13.19
N ASN A 82 12.28 -5.02 12.89
CA ASN A 82 11.82 -3.76 13.50
C ASN A 82 11.25 -2.71 12.53
N ASP A 83 11.51 -2.78 11.21
CA ASP A 83 11.23 -1.64 10.30
C ASP A 83 10.03 -1.87 9.36
N GLY A 84 9.28 -2.96 9.58
CA GLY A 84 8.21 -3.40 8.71
C GLY A 84 8.71 -4.04 7.40
N SER A 85 7.78 -4.48 6.56
CA SER A 85 8.09 -5.10 5.26
C SER A 85 7.90 -4.09 4.13
N GLN A 86 8.81 -4.07 3.18
CA GLN A 86 8.63 -3.27 1.97
C GLN A 86 7.58 -3.95 1.07
N PHE A 87 6.57 -3.19 0.67
CA PHE A 87 5.43 -3.64 -0.11
C PHE A 87 5.43 -2.93 -1.46
N ILE A 88 5.63 -3.69 -2.54
CA ILE A 88 5.79 -3.17 -3.89
C ILE A 88 4.58 -3.61 -4.72
N ILE A 89 3.81 -2.67 -5.25
CA ILE A 89 2.66 -2.94 -6.13
C ILE A 89 3.08 -2.67 -7.57
N HIS A 90 2.88 -3.63 -8.46
CA HIS A 90 3.12 -3.44 -9.88
C HIS A 90 1.92 -2.78 -10.55
N LEU A 91 2.16 -1.63 -11.17
CA LEU A 91 1.14 -0.86 -11.85
C LEU A 91 0.97 -1.32 -13.29
N PRO A 92 -0.27 -1.59 -13.74
CA PRO A 92 -0.54 -1.85 -15.14
C PRO A 92 -0.11 -0.70 -16.06
N LEU A 93 0.36 -1.03 -17.26
CA LEU A 93 0.93 -0.08 -18.23
C LEU A 93 -0.03 1.03 -18.68
N TYR A 94 -1.34 0.85 -18.51
CA TYR A 94 -2.33 1.86 -18.87
C TYR A 94 -2.44 3.00 -17.85
N TYR A 95 -1.83 2.89 -16.66
CA TYR A 95 -1.77 3.95 -15.65
C TYR A 95 -0.72 5.04 -15.88
N ARG A 96 -0.26 5.17 -17.13
CA ARG A 96 0.69 6.20 -17.58
C ARG A 96 0.13 7.63 -17.59
N ARG A 97 -1.02 7.92 -16.97
CA ARG A 97 -1.61 9.27 -16.93
C ARG A 97 -2.19 9.58 -15.56
N ASN A 98 -1.71 10.69 -15.00
CA ASN A 98 -2.07 11.57 -13.89
C ASN A 98 -2.94 11.10 -12.71
N PHE A 99 -3.72 10.02 -12.79
CA PHE A 99 -4.57 9.58 -11.69
C PHE A 99 -4.86 8.08 -11.71
N THR A 100 -4.54 7.41 -10.61
CA THR A 100 -4.87 6.00 -10.39
C THR A 100 -5.55 5.76 -9.06
N GLU A 101 -6.48 4.82 -9.04
CA GLU A 101 -7.23 4.43 -7.86
C GLU A 101 -6.92 2.97 -7.53
N TYR A 102 -6.49 2.72 -6.31
CA TYR A 102 -6.22 1.36 -5.84
C TYR A 102 -7.10 1.04 -4.63
N LYS A 103 -7.71 -0.14 -4.67
CA LYS A 103 -8.47 -0.68 -3.57
C LYS A 103 -7.66 -1.78 -2.89
N TYR A 104 -7.43 -1.59 -1.61
CA TYR A 104 -6.81 -2.56 -0.73
C TYR A 104 -7.91 -3.21 0.08
N LYS A 105 -7.96 -4.53 0.07
CA LYS A 105 -8.67 -5.26 1.09
C LYS A 105 -7.67 -5.69 2.14
N TYR A 106 -7.83 -5.21 3.35
CA TYR A 106 -6.94 -5.55 4.46
C TYR A 106 -7.67 -6.40 5.48
N ARG A 107 -6.98 -7.45 5.94
CA ARG A 107 -7.42 -8.26 7.06
C ARG A 107 -6.28 -8.38 8.05
N LYS A 108 -6.47 -7.86 9.26
CA LYS A 108 -5.56 -8.17 10.36
C LYS A 108 -5.82 -9.59 10.84
N ILE A 109 -4.78 -10.43 10.82
CA ILE A 109 -4.80 -11.72 11.50
C ILE A 109 -4.26 -11.45 12.91
N PRO A 110 -4.95 -11.87 13.99
CA PRO A 110 -4.42 -11.72 15.33
C PRO A 110 -3.06 -12.43 15.41
N ARG A 111 -2.04 -11.77 15.95
CA ARG A 111 -0.82 -12.49 16.35
C ARG A 111 -1.23 -13.41 17.49
N VAL A 112 -1.29 -14.71 17.23
CA VAL A 112 -1.47 -15.71 18.28
C VAL A 112 -0.22 -15.65 19.14
N GLN A 113 -0.32 -15.04 20.32
CA GLN A 113 0.68 -15.19 21.36
C GLN A 113 0.57 -16.64 21.84
N ARG A 114 1.51 -17.49 21.40
CA ARG A 114 1.69 -18.81 22.02
C ARG A 114 2.24 -18.54 23.42
N MET A 115 1.39 -18.75 24.43
CA MET A 115 1.83 -18.99 25.81
C MET A 115 2.47 -20.37 25.92
#